data_AF-A0A3M2C7K2-F1
#
_entry.id   AF-A0A3M2C7K2-F1
#
_cell.length_a   1.000
_cell.length_b   1.000
_cell.length_c   1.000
_cell.angle_alpha   90.00
_cell.angle_beta   90.00
_cell.angle_gamma   90.00
#
_symmetry.space_group_name_H-M   'P 1'
#
loop_
_entity.id
_entity.type
_entity.pdbx_description
1 polymer ?
#
loop_
_entity_poly.entity_id
_entity_poly.type
_entity_poly.pdbx_seq_one_letter_code
_entity_poly.pdbx_strand_id
1 'polypeptide(L)'
;MNLIQTIRWVVVASLLSSCSFPPKPQTLPERDFVSDGCSLWPDGDIADCCVRHDYLYWQGGSPAERKRADQSLRRCVTEKGHPLEAWTMYVGVRLGGHGWLPTPFRWGFGYDWPRGYFESAPIDMENEHPDANLPGKRHEP
;
A
#
# COMPACT_ATOMS: atom_id res chain seq x y z
N MET A 1 -18.00 0.22 -59.40
CA MET A 1 -17.39 0.29 -58.05
C MET A 1 -17.87 -0.91 -57.27
N ASN A 2 -16.97 -1.88 -57.01
CA ASN A 2 -17.34 -3.19 -56.49
C ASN A 2 -17.43 -3.21 -54.96
N LEU A 3 -18.60 -3.60 -54.45
CA LEU A 3 -18.96 -3.74 -53.03
C LEU A 3 -18.00 -4.64 -52.22
N ILE A 4 -17.20 -5.47 -52.91
CA ILE A 4 -16.24 -6.40 -52.29
C ILE A 4 -14.92 -5.69 -51.93
N GLN A 5 -14.56 -4.59 -52.60
CA GLN A 5 -13.31 -3.86 -52.31
C GLN A 5 -13.41 -2.98 -51.06
N THR A 6 -14.60 -2.50 -50.70
CA THR A 6 -14.80 -1.66 -49.50
C THR A 6 -14.76 -2.49 -48.21
N ILE A 7 -15.19 -3.76 -48.24
CA ILE A 7 -15.19 -4.65 -47.07
C ILE A 7 -13.77 -5.02 -46.63
N ARG A 8 -12.82 -5.16 -47.57
CA ARG A 8 -11.40 -5.48 -47.27
C ARG A 8 -10.69 -4.38 -46.47
N TRP A 9 -11.03 -3.11 -46.70
CA TRP A 9 -10.36 -2.00 -46.02
C TRP A 9 -10.86 -1.78 -44.58
N VAL A 10 -12.10 -2.14 -44.27
CA VAL A 10 -12.68 -1.98 -42.92
C VAL A 10 -12.12 -3.01 -41.92
N VAL A 11 -11.80 -4.23 -42.38
CA VAL A 11 -11.26 -5.28 -41.50
C VAL A 11 -9.78 -5.06 -41.17
N VAL A 12 -8.99 -4.50 -42.10
CA VAL A 12 -7.55 -4.23 -41.87
C VAL A 12 -7.34 -3.03 -40.94
N ALA A 13 -8.22 -2.03 -40.97
CA ALA A 13 -8.13 -0.86 -40.08
C ALA A 13 -8.49 -1.16 -38.61
N SER A 14 -9.14 -2.29 -38.33
CA SER A 14 -9.61 -2.65 -36.99
C SER A 14 -8.59 -3.46 -36.16
N LEU A 15 -7.45 -3.86 -36.73
CA LEU A 15 -6.44 -4.72 -36.06
C LEU A 15 -5.16 -3.99 -35.61
N LEU A 16 -5.08 -2.66 -35.74
CA LEU A 16 -3.89 -1.87 -35.39
C LEU A 16 -4.10 -0.86 -34.27
N SER A 17 -5.22 -0.91 -33.55
CA SER A 17 -5.47 -0.04 -32.39
C SER A 17 -5.48 -0.84 -31.10
N SER A 18 -4.32 -1.42 -30.78
CA SER A 18 -4.02 -1.83 -29.41
C SER A 18 -2.70 -1.17 -29.05
N CYS A 19 -2.77 0.10 -28.67
CA CYS A 19 -1.69 0.72 -27.91
C CYS A 19 -1.60 -0.03 -26.58
N SER A 20 -0.70 -1.01 -26.50
CA SER A 20 -0.25 -1.55 -25.21
C SER A 20 0.47 -0.42 -24.48
N PHE A 21 -0.24 0.29 -23.60
CA PHE A 21 0.44 1.17 -22.64
C PHE A 21 1.33 0.27 -21.78
N PRO A 22 2.66 0.45 -21.77
CA PRO A 22 3.50 -0.28 -20.84
C PRO A 22 2.99 0.04 -19.42
N PRO A 23 2.90 -0.97 -18.52
CA PRO A 23 2.57 -0.69 -17.13
C PRO A 23 3.54 0.36 -16.59
N LYS A 24 3.01 1.34 -15.85
CA LYS A 24 3.81 2.40 -15.26
C LYS A 24 4.94 1.77 -14.44
N PRO A 25 6.20 2.23 -14.56
CA PRO A 25 7.32 1.67 -13.81
C PRO A 25 6.99 1.63 -12.32
N GLN A 26 7.09 0.44 -11.72
CA GLN A 26 6.84 0.25 -10.30
C GLN A 26 7.99 0.90 -9.54
N THR A 27 7.73 1.92 -8.74
CA THR A 27 8.76 2.50 -7.86
C THR A 27 8.84 1.67 -6.60
N LEU A 28 9.80 0.76 -6.49
CA LEU A 28 10.13 0.12 -5.23
C LEU A 28 10.58 1.18 -4.20
N PRO A 29 10.35 0.98 -2.90
CA PRO A 29 10.90 1.86 -1.88
C PRO A 29 12.42 1.91 -1.95
N GLU A 30 12.97 3.10 -1.67
CA GLU A 30 14.41 3.40 -1.82
C GLU A 30 15.20 2.95 -0.58
N ARG A 31 14.53 2.84 0.56
CA ARG A 31 15.13 2.43 1.83
C ARG A 31 14.68 1.02 2.21
N ASP A 32 15.54 0.30 2.92
CA ASP A 32 15.19 -0.96 3.55
C ASP A 32 14.01 -0.79 4.51
N PHE A 33 13.19 -1.82 4.61
CA PHE A 33 12.06 -1.82 5.52
C PHE A 33 12.53 -2.05 6.96
N VAL A 34 12.06 -1.19 7.86
CA VAL A 34 12.26 -1.28 9.31
C VAL A 34 10.93 -0.96 9.97
N SER A 35 10.53 -1.79 10.93
CA SER A 35 9.37 -1.54 11.80
C SER A 35 9.86 -1.27 13.23
N ASP A 36 9.15 -0.39 13.92
CA ASP A 36 9.33 -0.11 15.35
C ASP A 36 8.17 -0.67 16.21
N GLY A 37 7.34 -1.55 15.62
CA GLY A 37 6.14 -2.05 16.26
C GLY A 37 5.03 -1.01 16.22
N CYS A 38 4.38 -0.76 17.34
CA CYS A 38 3.36 0.26 17.44
C CYS A 38 4.01 1.59 17.91
N SER A 39 4.49 2.43 16.99
CA SER A 39 5.37 3.58 17.29
C SER A 39 4.94 4.52 18.44
N LEU A 40 3.63 4.64 18.71
CA LEU A 40 3.07 5.47 19.80
C LEU A 40 2.03 4.71 20.65
N TRP A 41 2.10 3.38 20.67
CA TRP A 41 1.20 2.52 21.44
C TRP A 41 2.02 1.37 22.06
N PRO A 42 1.64 0.83 23.22
CA PRO A 42 2.28 -0.39 23.71
C PRO A 42 2.06 -1.56 22.75
N ASP A 43 3.12 -2.28 22.38
CA ASP A 43 3.04 -3.39 21.41
C ASP A 43 2.06 -4.50 21.81
N GLY A 44 2.24 -5.08 23.00
CA GLY A 44 1.35 -6.11 23.54
C GLY A 44 1.09 -7.28 22.57
N ASP A 45 -0.14 -7.77 22.56
CA ASP A 45 -0.60 -8.83 21.66
C ASP A 45 -0.97 -8.32 20.26
N ILE A 46 -0.90 -7.01 19.99
CA ILE A 46 -1.28 -6.37 18.72
C ILE A 46 -0.07 -5.99 17.83
N ALA A 47 1.16 -6.27 18.28
CA ALA A 47 2.39 -5.88 17.61
C ALA A 47 2.47 -6.33 16.14
N ASP A 48 2.00 -7.53 15.82
CA ASP A 48 1.92 -8.07 14.45
C ASP A 48 0.98 -7.26 13.54
N CYS A 49 -0.10 -6.70 14.09
CA CYS A 49 -0.96 -5.78 13.34
C CYS A 49 -0.21 -4.49 12.98
N CYS A 50 0.61 -3.97 13.90
CA CYS A 50 1.41 -2.76 13.69
C CYS A 50 2.55 -3.00 12.70
N VAL A 51 3.30 -4.10 12.82
CA VAL A 51 4.39 -4.45 11.87
C VAL A 51 3.87 -4.58 10.44
N ARG A 52 2.68 -5.18 10.27
CA ARG A 52 2.00 -5.25 8.97
C ARG A 52 1.60 -3.87 8.46
N HIS A 53 1.06 -3.01 9.34
CA HIS A 53 0.68 -1.65 8.98
C HIS A 53 1.90 -0.81 8.56
N ASP A 54 3.01 -0.94 9.30
CA ASP A 54 4.30 -0.31 8.98
C ASP A 54 4.81 -0.72 7.61
N TYR A 55 4.67 -1.98 7.22
CA TYR A 55 5.08 -2.43 5.89
C TYR A 55 4.29 -1.72 4.78
N LEU A 56 2.99 -1.59 4.94
CA LEU A 56 2.14 -0.83 4.01
C LEU A 56 2.49 0.67 4.00
N TYR A 57 2.79 1.22 5.17
CA TYR A 57 3.22 2.61 5.31
C TYR A 57 4.60 2.87 4.71
N TRP A 58 5.52 1.91 4.81
CA TRP A 58 6.81 1.93 4.17
C TRP A 58 6.67 1.97 2.65
N GLN A 59 5.81 1.11 2.10
CA GLN A 59 5.49 1.06 0.67
C GLN A 59 4.88 2.36 0.14
N GLY A 60 4.02 3.03 0.92
CA GLY A 60 3.34 4.24 0.48
C GLY A 60 2.35 3.99 -0.66
N GLY A 61 2.08 5.00 -1.49
CA GLY A 61 1.10 4.94 -2.58
C GLY A 61 0.03 6.02 -2.52
N SER A 62 -1.17 5.69 -3.00
CA SER A 62 -2.32 6.58 -3.14
C SER A 62 -3.08 6.84 -1.82
N PRO A 63 -3.94 7.88 -1.75
CA PRO A 63 -4.78 8.11 -0.57
C PRO A 63 -5.73 6.93 -0.26
N ALA A 64 -6.16 6.22 -1.30
CA ALA A 64 -7.04 5.07 -1.18
C ALA A 64 -6.30 3.87 -0.57
N GLU A 65 -5.06 3.62 -0.97
CA GLU A 65 -4.20 2.58 -0.39
C GLU A 65 -3.91 2.87 1.07
N ARG A 66 -3.56 4.12 1.43
CA ARG A 66 -3.40 4.51 2.84
C ARG A 66 -4.65 4.21 3.65
N LYS A 67 -5.83 4.58 3.12
CA LYS A 67 -7.11 4.30 3.81
C LYS A 67 -7.32 2.80 4.00
N ARG A 68 -6.98 1.97 3.01
CA ARG A 68 -7.08 0.50 3.13
C ARG A 68 -6.09 -0.05 4.16
N ALA A 69 -4.86 0.44 4.19
CA ALA A 69 -3.86 0.08 5.20
C ALA A 69 -4.39 0.37 6.61
N ASP A 70 -4.90 1.58 6.84
CA ASP A 70 -5.45 2.00 8.14
C ASP A 70 -6.69 1.18 8.54
N GLN A 71 -7.55 0.86 7.58
CA GLN A 71 -8.69 -0.03 7.81
C GLN A 71 -8.26 -1.46 8.13
N SER A 72 -7.16 -1.94 7.55
CA SER A 72 -6.57 -3.25 7.83
C SER A 72 -6.05 -3.33 9.26
N LEU A 73 -5.31 -2.31 9.71
CA LEU A 73 -4.86 -2.16 11.10
C LEU A 73 -6.06 -2.22 12.06
N ARG A 74 -7.07 -1.39 11.83
CA ARG A 74 -8.29 -1.36 12.65
C ARG A 74 -8.95 -2.74 12.73
N ARG A 75 -9.07 -3.45 11.61
CA ARG A 75 -9.68 -4.77 11.57
C ARG A 75 -8.86 -5.79 12.37
N CYS A 76 -7.55 -5.86 12.14
CA CYS A 76 -6.64 -6.77 12.85
C CYS A 76 -6.70 -6.57 14.37
N VAL A 77 -6.60 -5.33 14.84
CA VAL A 77 -6.67 -5.00 16.28
C VAL A 77 -8.06 -5.31 16.86
N THR A 78 -9.13 -5.10 16.09
CA THR A 78 -10.49 -5.48 16.50
C THR A 78 -10.63 -6.99 16.66
N GLU A 79 -10.08 -7.77 15.73
CA GLU A 79 -10.10 -9.25 15.75
C GLU A 79 -9.32 -9.82 16.94
N LYS A 80 -8.33 -9.09 17.45
CA LYS A 80 -7.60 -9.42 18.69
C LYS A 80 -8.33 -9.04 19.98
N GLY A 81 -9.55 -8.50 19.89
CA GLY A 81 -10.38 -8.19 21.05
C GLY A 81 -10.23 -6.77 21.59
N HIS A 82 -9.56 -5.87 20.85
CA HIS A 82 -9.31 -4.49 21.27
C HIS A 82 -10.06 -3.44 20.40
N PRO A 83 -11.41 -3.48 20.32
CA PRO A 83 -12.18 -2.65 19.38
C PRO A 83 -12.09 -1.15 19.65
N LEU A 84 -11.94 -0.73 20.92
CA LEU A 84 -11.80 0.68 21.29
C LEU A 84 -10.41 1.22 20.91
N GLU A 85 -9.37 0.42 21.14
CA GLU A 85 -8.01 0.74 20.73
C GLU A 85 -7.91 0.81 19.21
N ALA A 86 -8.50 -0.17 18.50
CA ALA A 86 -8.55 -0.20 17.05
C ALA A 86 -9.11 1.09 16.45
N TRP A 87 -10.21 1.61 16.99
CA TRP A 87 -10.79 2.87 16.53
C TRP A 87 -9.93 4.08 16.86
N THR A 88 -9.34 4.12 18.05
CA THR A 88 -8.42 5.19 18.46
C THR A 88 -7.19 5.22 17.57
N MET A 89 -6.56 4.06 17.33
CA MET A 89 -5.44 3.89 16.42
C MET A 89 -5.82 4.32 15.00
N TYR A 90 -6.97 3.88 14.48
CA TYR A 90 -7.46 4.29 13.16
C TYR A 90 -7.53 5.82 13.02
N VAL A 91 -8.17 6.51 13.96
CA VAL A 91 -8.25 7.98 13.93
C VAL A 91 -6.85 8.60 14.04
N GLY A 92 -6.01 8.08 14.94
CA GLY A 92 -4.62 8.52 15.11
C GLY A 92 -3.81 8.43 13.82
N VAL A 93 -3.79 7.28 13.15
CA VAL A 93 -3.03 7.08 11.90
C VAL A 93 -3.61 7.88 10.73
N ARG A 94 -4.93 8.12 10.68
CA ARG A 94 -5.56 8.99 9.67
C ARG A 94 -5.09 10.44 9.80
N LEU A 95 -4.92 10.94 11.01
CA LEU A 95 -4.53 12.33 11.28
C LEU A 95 -2.99 12.50 11.26
N GLY A 96 -2.26 11.61 11.94
CA GLY A 96 -0.80 11.74 12.17
C GLY A 96 0.10 11.00 11.17
N GLY A 97 -0.45 10.08 10.37
CA GLY A 97 0.33 9.24 9.45
C GLY A 97 0.58 9.85 8.07
N HIS A 98 0.45 11.17 7.88
CA HIS A 98 0.51 11.77 6.55
C HIS A 98 1.95 11.94 6.05
N GLY A 99 2.23 11.60 4.78
CA GLY A 99 3.60 11.62 4.21
C GLY A 99 4.33 12.96 4.18
N TRP A 100 3.62 14.09 4.33
CA TRP A 100 4.23 15.42 4.44
C TRP A 100 4.63 15.77 5.88
N LEU A 101 4.16 15.03 6.88
CA LEU A 101 4.57 15.23 8.27
C LEU A 101 5.99 14.70 8.47
N PRO A 102 6.86 15.40 9.23
CA PRO A 102 8.23 14.96 9.51
C PRO A 102 8.25 13.87 10.60
N THR A 103 7.42 12.84 10.46
CA THR A 103 7.34 11.70 11.38
C THR A 103 8.05 10.48 10.77
N PRO A 104 8.64 9.61 11.60
CA PRO A 104 9.31 8.40 11.11
C PRO A 104 8.29 7.38 10.55
N PHE A 105 7.12 7.26 11.18
CA PHE A 105 5.99 6.39 10.80
C PHE A 105 5.02 7.02 9.78
N ARG A 106 5.51 7.91 8.92
CA ARG A 106 4.67 8.59 7.92
C ARG A 106 4.32 7.67 6.74
N TRP A 107 3.22 7.94 6.06
CA TRP A 107 2.93 7.30 4.77
C TRP A 107 4.07 7.51 3.75
N GLY A 108 4.57 6.43 3.17
CA GLY A 108 5.72 6.43 2.27
C GLY A 108 7.06 6.65 2.96
N PHE A 109 7.25 6.21 4.22
CA PHE A 109 8.53 6.42 4.92
C PHE A 109 9.71 5.67 4.29
N GLY A 110 9.46 4.71 3.40
CA GLY A 110 10.47 4.07 2.54
C GLY A 110 11.11 4.99 1.50
N TYR A 111 10.66 6.25 1.38
CA TYR A 111 11.19 7.25 0.47
C TYR A 111 11.68 8.51 1.20
N ASP A 112 12.56 9.28 0.55
CA ASP A 112 13.00 10.58 1.04
C ASP A 112 11.83 11.51 1.39
N TRP A 113 11.94 12.17 2.55
CA TRP A 113 10.94 13.14 3.01
C TRP A 113 11.22 14.51 2.38
N PRO A 114 10.19 15.29 2.01
CA PRO A 114 8.77 14.95 2.05
C PRO A 114 8.33 14.13 0.84
N ARG A 115 7.49 13.12 1.07
CA ARG A 115 6.85 12.31 0.01
C ARG A 115 5.33 12.43 0.17
N GLY A 116 4.67 12.94 -0.86
CA GLY A 116 3.22 12.97 -0.93
C GLY A 116 2.64 11.61 -1.35
N TYR A 117 1.39 11.62 -1.80
CA TYR A 117 0.83 10.46 -2.48
C TYR A 117 1.42 10.32 -3.88
N PHE A 118 1.58 9.07 -4.33
CA PHE A 118 2.04 8.75 -5.68
C PHE A 118 1.31 7.50 -6.18
N GLU A 119 1.42 7.26 -7.49
CA GLU A 119 0.94 6.02 -8.07
C GLU A 119 1.98 4.92 -7.80
N SER A 120 1.66 3.98 -6.92
CA SER A 120 2.41 2.75 -6.70
C SER A 120 1.81 1.61 -7.53
N ALA A 121 2.56 0.51 -7.68
CA ALA A 121 1.93 -0.75 -8.04
C ALA A 121 0.84 -1.07 -7.00
N PRO A 122 -0.26 -1.75 -7.38
CA PRO A 122 -1.28 -2.16 -6.41
C PRO A 122 -0.63 -2.93 -5.26
N ILE A 123 -0.95 -2.53 -4.03
CA ILE A 123 -0.60 -3.33 -2.85
C ILE A 123 -1.39 -4.64 -2.93
N ASP A 124 -0.70 -5.77 -3.11
CA ASP A 124 -1.27 -7.13 -3.16
C ASP A 124 -1.69 -7.59 -1.74
N MET A 125 -2.75 -6.96 -1.23
CA MET A 125 -3.31 -7.21 0.10
C MET A 125 -3.91 -8.63 0.26
N GLU A 126 -4.15 -9.35 -0.84
CA GLU A 126 -4.76 -10.69 -0.87
C GLU A 126 -3.73 -11.80 -0.59
N ASN A 127 -2.44 -11.56 -0.89
CA ASN A 127 -1.36 -12.54 -0.75
C ASN A 127 -0.47 -12.32 0.49
N GLU A 128 -0.70 -11.24 1.25
CA GLU A 128 -0.07 -11.01 2.55
C GLU A 128 -0.79 -11.80 3.65
N HIS A 129 -0.55 -13.11 3.62
CA HIS A 129 -0.89 -14.03 4.69
C HIS A 129 -0.38 -13.50 6.06
N PRO A 130 -1.15 -13.61 7.17
CA PRO A 130 -0.73 -13.22 8.54
C PRO A 130 0.68 -13.66 8.93
N ASP A 131 1.15 -14.77 8.35
CA ASP A 131 2.44 -15.38 8.68
C ASP A 131 3.50 -15.17 7.59
N ALA A 132 3.22 -14.36 6.56
CA ALA A 132 4.18 -14.06 5.53
C ALA A 132 5.41 -13.38 6.16
N ASN A 133 6.57 -13.90 5.79
CA ASN A 133 7.89 -13.49 6.22
C ASN A 133 8.16 -12.07 5.71
N LEU A 134 7.56 -11.06 6.35
CA LEU A 134 7.80 -9.66 6.03
C LEU A 134 9.32 -9.41 6.14
N PRO A 135 9.94 -8.73 5.17
CA PRO A 135 11.34 -8.34 5.29
C PRO A 135 11.53 -7.58 6.61
N GLY A 136 12.71 -7.59 7.22
CA GLY A 136 12.98 -6.71 8.36
C GLY A 136 12.14 -6.94 9.63
N LYS A 137 11.48 -8.10 9.85
CA LYS A 137 11.09 -8.51 11.21
C LYS A 137 12.34 -8.42 12.08
N ARG A 138 12.40 -7.44 12.97
CA ARG A 138 13.48 -7.37 13.94
C ARG A 138 13.33 -8.60 14.82
N HIS A 139 14.19 -9.60 14.59
CA HIS A 139 14.44 -10.64 15.57
C HIS A 139 15.09 -9.94 16.77
N GLU A 140 14.28 -9.51 17.74
CA GLU A 140 14.79 -9.34 19.09
C GLU A 140 14.76 -10.72 19.78
N PRO A 141 15.75 -11.00 20.65
CA PRO A 141 16.01 -12.33 21.23
C PRO A 141 14.90 -12.86 22.14
#